data_AF-A0A8J2QTJ3-F1
#
_entry.id   AF-A0A8J2QTJ3-F1
#
_cell.length_a   1.000
_cell.length_b   1.000
_cell.length_c   1.000
_cell.angle_alpha   90.00
_cell.angle_beta   90.00
_cell.angle_gamma   90.00
#
_symmetry.space_group_name_H-M   'P 1'
#
loop_
_entity.id
_entity.type
_entity.pdbx_description
1 polymer ?
#
loop_
_entity_poly.entity_id
_entity_poly.type
_entity_poly.pdbx_seq_one_letter_code
_entity_poly.pdbx_strand_id
1 'polypeptide(L)'
;MNESRERIRREREREKNTYTSPRLALGPGVLQSVANELPVDLLVEALPHSSHLLETLLNRLISLEITPRPELQCESVAWRLVGLLGGDQGSGLRARTARLASALVHYSPDAREAVDNRRRQLDAAVQGLGTHETRGGLQAGIHKLEELSSVTVNQDPASSSHQRLLALSHADVERRLIDNKSLLTIVDKPALKQLPTLVASLSARVDSDKAVLACVGQIKRSDPTLDLSDTRPVAGVLMNYSRGCAALLSQMSEVLVVNTPRSPTDSASDGYHSDSDDSHQHPDRSKLVSQYAAVWSLAAEEVLPALAALDPLKPTPNLKYKIVFSVVVLSFRAAISLRDKRISEVKSLLGCESDDTPGTSGFVAAAMRLMRNTADTFPLGDAERTVINQVCSTLREYPCLESCGALHALAAVACRAAWTISLHPPLRIDTDFTPVVMNPDKHVRFSQDSRERRSDLIRSFVWPALVDGTRCVFRAVVLT
;
A
#
# COMPACT_ATOMS: atom_id res chain seq x y z
N MET A 1 -39.78 -10.37 78.30
CA MET A 1 -39.91 -10.97 76.95
C MET A 1 -39.11 -10.22 75.86
N ASN A 2 -38.91 -8.90 75.98
CA ASN A 2 -38.06 -8.13 75.04
C ASN A 2 -36.55 -8.31 75.29
N GLU A 3 -36.09 -8.33 76.54
CA GLU A 3 -34.64 -8.46 76.84
C GLU A 3 -34.04 -9.80 76.38
N SER A 4 -34.79 -10.90 76.46
CA SER A 4 -34.32 -12.21 75.98
C SER A 4 -34.17 -12.24 74.47
N ARG A 5 -35.03 -11.54 73.72
CA ARG A 5 -34.92 -11.43 72.25
C ARG A 5 -33.74 -10.56 71.85
N GLU A 6 -33.43 -9.55 72.64
CA GLU A 6 -32.33 -8.63 72.38
C GLU A 6 -30.96 -9.23 72.74
N ARG A 7 -30.91 -10.07 73.79
CA ARG A 7 -29.73 -10.92 74.07
C ARG A 7 -29.46 -11.94 72.97
N ILE A 8 -30.49 -12.64 72.50
CA ILE A 8 -30.36 -13.62 71.39
C ILE A 8 -29.94 -12.93 70.09
N ARG A 9 -30.41 -11.70 69.84
CA ARG A 9 -29.98 -10.90 68.68
C ARG A 9 -28.51 -10.48 68.79
N ARG A 10 -28.06 -10.06 69.97
CA ARG A 10 -26.65 -9.70 70.23
C ARG A 10 -25.71 -10.91 70.23
N GLU A 11 -26.17 -12.08 70.68
CA GLU A 11 -25.42 -13.33 70.57
C GLU A 11 -25.30 -13.78 69.11
N ARG A 12 -26.39 -13.71 68.31
CA ARG A 12 -26.33 -14.00 66.87
C ARG A 12 -25.48 -13.00 66.07
N GLU A 13 -25.39 -11.74 66.51
CA GLU A 13 -24.50 -10.73 65.90
C GLU A 13 -23.03 -10.95 66.31
N ARG A 14 -22.76 -11.43 67.54
CA ARG A 14 -21.42 -11.84 67.99
C ARG A 14 -20.96 -13.14 67.31
N GLU A 15 -21.85 -14.11 67.12
CA GLU A 15 -21.56 -15.32 66.35
C GLU A 15 -21.33 -14.99 64.87
N LYS A 16 -22.12 -14.11 64.25
CA LYS A 16 -21.87 -13.66 62.86
C LYS A 16 -20.51 -12.97 62.66
N ASN A 17 -20.00 -12.26 63.67
CA ASN A 17 -18.65 -11.67 63.63
C ASN A 17 -17.52 -12.66 63.91
N THR A 18 -17.83 -13.87 64.39
CA THR A 18 -16.83 -14.92 64.68
C THR A 18 -16.65 -15.88 63.49
N TYR A 19 -17.62 -15.92 62.55
CA TYR A 19 -17.61 -16.82 61.39
C TYR A 19 -17.16 -16.17 60.06
N THR A 20 -16.71 -14.91 60.05
CA THR A 20 -15.87 -14.44 58.95
C THR A 20 -14.49 -15.07 59.11
N SER A 21 -14.22 -16.08 58.30
CA SER A 21 -12.99 -16.86 58.23
C SER A 21 -11.73 -16.08 58.63
N PRO A 22 -10.76 -16.71 59.33
CA PRO A 22 -9.47 -16.11 59.63
C PRO A 22 -8.67 -15.97 58.32
N ARG A 23 -8.96 -14.92 57.55
CA ARG A 23 -8.05 -14.44 56.51
C ARG A 23 -6.91 -13.77 57.25
N LEU A 24 -5.83 -14.53 57.46
CA LEU A 24 -4.53 -14.09 58.00
C LEU A 24 -4.39 -12.57 58.05
N ALA A 25 -4.64 -11.97 59.22
CA ALA A 25 -4.39 -10.57 59.47
C ALA A 25 -2.87 -10.39 59.66
N LEU A 26 -2.13 -10.47 58.56
CA LEU A 26 -0.70 -10.16 58.54
C LEU A 26 -0.56 -8.65 58.78
N GLY A 27 0.20 -8.27 59.81
CA GLY A 27 0.54 -6.87 60.07
C GLY A 27 1.37 -6.27 58.92
N PRO A 28 1.41 -4.92 58.77
CA PRO A 28 2.07 -4.25 57.63
C PRO A 28 3.52 -4.68 57.39
N GLY A 29 4.32 -4.84 58.45
CA GLY A 29 5.72 -5.28 58.34
C GLY A 29 5.89 -6.75 57.94
N VAL A 30 4.99 -7.64 58.41
CA VAL A 30 5.02 -9.06 58.02
C VAL A 30 4.58 -9.22 56.56
N LEU A 31 3.57 -8.46 56.13
CA LEU A 31 3.11 -8.48 54.74
C LEU A 31 4.17 -7.94 53.78
N GLN A 32 4.93 -6.91 54.17
CA GLN A 32 6.05 -6.39 53.38
C GLN A 32 7.18 -7.42 53.23
N SER A 33 7.55 -8.10 54.33
CA SER A 33 8.55 -9.19 54.30
C SER A 33 8.09 -10.35 53.40
N VAL A 34 6.83 -10.78 53.57
CA VAL A 34 6.24 -11.86 52.77
C VAL A 34 6.13 -11.47 51.29
N ALA A 35 5.79 -10.22 50.97
CA ALA A 35 5.70 -9.74 49.60
C ALA A 35 7.06 -9.75 48.88
N ASN A 36 8.16 -9.45 49.60
CA ASN A 36 9.52 -9.48 49.07
C ASN A 36 10.07 -10.91 48.90
N GLU A 37 9.61 -11.86 49.71
CA GLU A 37 10.04 -13.27 49.66
C GLU A 37 9.13 -14.14 48.77
N LEU A 38 8.02 -13.59 48.28
CA LEU A 38 7.06 -14.32 47.45
C LEU A 38 7.66 -14.56 46.06
N PRO A 39 7.61 -15.80 45.53
CA PRO A 39 8.02 -16.07 44.16
C PRO A 39 6.93 -15.57 43.19
N VAL A 40 6.93 -14.25 42.95
CA VAL A 40 5.96 -13.56 42.10
C VAL A 40 5.99 -14.14 40.67
N ASP A 41 7.14 -14.57 40.18
CA ASP A 41 7.31 -15.18 38.85
C ASP A 41 6.44 -16.44 38.69
N LEU A 42 6.42 -17.33 39.69
CA LEU A 42 5.58 -18.53 39.69
C LEU A 42 4.09 -18.19 39.72
N LEU A 43 3.72 -17.11 40.43
CA LEU A 43 2.34 -16.62 40.45
C LEU A 43 1.95 -16.01 39.12
N VAL A 44 2.86 -15.31 38.44
CA VAL A 44 2.64 -14.77 37.09
C VAL A 44 2.47 -15.92 36.09
N GLU A 45 3.34 -16.94 36.12
CA GLU A 45 3.24 -18.12 35.25
C GLU A 45 1.92 -18.88 35.44
N ALA A 46 1.44 -18.98 36.68
CA ALA A 46 0.19 -19.67 37.05
C ALA A 46 -1.10 -18.89 36.70
N LEU A 47 -1.01 -17.68 36.12
CA LEU A 47 -2.18 -16.96 35.64
C LEU A 47 -2.91 -17.77 34.54
N PRO A 48 -4.26 -17.82 34.55
CA PRO A 48 -5.18 -16.98 35.33
C PRO A 48 -5.60 -17.53 36.71
N HIS A 49 -5.05 -18.66 37.18
CA HIS A 49 -5.48 -19.30 38.44
C HIS A 49 -5.07 -18.51 39.69
N SER A 50 -3.92 -17.83 39.62
CA SER A 50 -3.37 -16.99 40.68
C SER A 50 -3.99 -15.57 40.73
N SER A 51 -4.94 -15.23 39.86
CA SER A 51 -5.41 -13.84 39.71
C SER A 51 -5.99 -13.25 41.00
N HIS A 52 -6.78 -14.04 41.73
CA HIS A 52 -7.39 -13.65 43.00
C HIS A 52 -6.35 -13.43 44.11
N LEU A 53 -5.26 -14.21 44.11
CA LEU A 53 -4.18 -14.07 45.10
C LEU A 53 -3.40 -12.78 44.87
N LEU A 54 -3.03 -12.51 43.62
CA LEU A 54 -2.35 -11.27 43.24
C LEU A 54 -3.25 -10.04 43.48
N GLU A 55 -4.54 -10.12 43.16
CA GLU A 55 -5.52 -9.06 43.44
C GLU A 55 -5.58 -8.78 44.95
N THR A 56 -5.72 -9.82 45.76
CA THR A 56 -5.80 -9.69 47.22
C THR A 56 -4.52 -9.08 47.79
N LEU A 57 -3.35 -9.50 47.30
CA LEU A 57 -2.06 -8.95 47.70
C LEU A 57 -1.97 -7.45 47.38
N LEU A 58 -2.24 -7.07 46.12
CA LEU A 58 -2.18 -5.66 45.67
C LEU A 58 -3.15 -4.79 46.47
N ASN A 59 -4.41 -5.20 46.64
CA ASN A 59 -5.40 -4.45 47.40
C ASN A 59 -5.03 -4.31 48.88
N ARG A 60 -4.38 -5.33 49.48
CA ARG A 60 -3.90 -5.25 50.86
C ARG A 60 -2.71 -4.30 50.99
N LEU A 61 -1.76 -4.32 50.06
CA LEU A 61 -0.64 -3.39 50.05
C LEU A 61 -1.11 -1.94 49.86
N ILE A 62 -2.11 -1.71 49.00
CA ILE A 62 -2.76 -0.39 48.82
C ILE A 62 -3.46 0.05 50.11
N SER A 63 -4.29 -0.81 50.70
CA SER A 63 -5.12 -0.47 51.86
C SER A 63 -4.30 -0.21 53.14
N LEU A 64 -3.11 -0.82 53.24
CA LEU A 64 -2.23 -0.68 54.40
C LEU A 64 -1.17 0.42 54.23
N GLU A 65 -1.17 1.13 53.09
CA GLU A 65 -0.26 2.24 52.77
C GLU A 65 1.22 1.92 53.09
N ILE A 66 1.67 0.70 52.75
CA ILE A 66 3.01 0.23 53.12
C ILE A 66 4.09 1.06 52.41
N THR A 67 5.00 1.66 53.20
CA THR A 67 6.15 2.43 52.73
C THR A 67 7.46 1.89 53.30
N PRO A 68 8.49 1.58 52.49
CA PRO A 68 8.51 1.64 51.01
C PRO A 68 7.65 0.54 50.37
N ARG A 69 7.06 0.84 49.21
CA ARG A 69 6.25 -0.13 48.47
C ARG A 69 7.14 -1.30 48.02
N PRO A 70 6.73 -2.56 48.22
CA PRO A 70 7.41 -3.72 47.66
C PRO A 70 7.56 -3.60 46.13
N GLU A 71 8.74 -3.90 45.61
CA GLU A 71 8.98 -4.00 44.16
C GLU A 71 8.34 -5.27 43.62
N LEU A 72 7.07 -5.17 43.28
CA LEU A 72 6.37 -6.23 42.56
C LEU A 72 6.63 -6.04 41.06
N GLN A 73 6.87 -7.14 40.35
CA GLN A 73 7.03 -7.15 38.89
C GLN A 73 5.69 -6.88 38.18
N CYS A 74 5.11 -5.69 38.38
CA CYS A 74 3.81 -5.28 37.87
C CYS A 74 3.77 -5.28 36.33
N GLU A 75 4.90 -4.98 35.67
CA GLU A 75 5.01 -5.07 34.21
C GLU A 75 4.88 -6.53 33.74
N SER A 76 5.53 -7.48 34.40
CA SER A 76 5.41 -8.93 34.09
C SER A 76 3.96 -9.42 34.27
N VAL A 77 3.29 -8.99 35.35
CA VAL A 77 1.86 -9.28 35.59
C VAL A 77 0.99 -8.69 34.48
N ALA A 78 1.17 -7.41 34.15
CA ALA A 78 0.41 -6.74 33.09
C ALA A 78 0.58 -7.48 31.75
N TRP A 79 1.81 -7.82 31.40
CA TRP A 79 2.12 -8.40 30.10
C TRP A 79 1.68 -9.86 29.97
N ARG A 80 1.68 -10.62 31.06
CA ARG A 80 1.09 -11.95 31.09
C ARG A 80 -0.44 -11.90 30.91
N LEU A 81 -1.10 -10.92 31.53
CA LEU A 81 -2.54 -10.68 31.32
C LEU A 81 -2.84 -10.30 29.87
N VAL A 82 -1.99 -9.48 29.24
CA VAL A 82 -2.10 -9.15 27.81
C VAL A 82 -2.06 -10.42 26.95
N GLY A 83 -1.09 -11.31 27.18
CA GLY A 83 -1.00 -12.57 26.43
C GLY A 83 -2.24 -13.46 26.58
N LEU A 84 -2.74 -13.60 27.82
CA LEU A 84 -3.94 -14.39 28.12
C LEU A 84 -5.21 -13.82 27.46
N LEU A 85 -5.41 -12.50 27.56
CA LEU A 85 -6.57 -11.81 26.97
C LEU A 85 -6.49 -11.71 25.45
N GLY A 86 -5.29 -11.78 24.88
CA GLY A 86 -5.06 -11.79 23.43
C GLY A 86 -5.38 -13.14 22.77
N GLY A 87 -5.14 -14.25 23.48
CA GLY A 87 -5.31 -15.62 22.98
C GLY A 87 -6.71 -16.22 23.20
N ASP A 88 -7.38 -15.88 24.30
CA ASP A 88 -8.69 -16.42 24.67
C ASP A 88 -9.66 -15.29 25.06
N GLN A 89 -10.77 -15.17 24.33
CA GLN A 89 -11.79 -14.13 24.51
C GLN A 89 -13.02 -14.66 25.25
N GLY A 90 -12.95 -15.83 25.90
CA GLY A 90 -14.02 -16.34 26.74
C GLY A 90 -14.45 -15.32 27.81
N SER A 91 -15.75 -15.06 27.93
CA SER A 91 -16.31 -14.10 28.91
C SER A 91 -15.88 -14.39 30.35
N GLY A 92 -15.64 -15.66 30.67
CA GLY A 92 -15.13 -16.10 31.98
C GLY A 92 -13.71 -15.64 32.30
N LEU A 93 -12.80 -15.55 31.32
CA LEU A 93 -11.43 -15.12 31.56
C LEU A 93 -11.38 -13.62 31.88
N ARG A 94 -12.09 -12.80 31.10
CA ARG A 94 -12.18 -11.35 31.33
C ARG A 94 -12.73 -11.03 32.72
N ALA A 95 -13.78 -11.72 33.15
CA ALA A 95 -14.36 -11.52 34.49
C ALA A 95 -13.39 -11.91 35.62
N ARG A 96 -12.55 -12.94 35.41
CA ARG A 96 -11.55 -13.41 36.39
C ARG A 96 -10.31 -12.52 36.49
N THR A 97 -9.99 -11.76 35.45
CA THR A 97 -8.82 -10.88 35.41
C THR A 97 -9.14 -9.40 35.63
N ALA A 98 -10.40 -8.97 35.44
CA ALA A 98 -10.79 -7.56 35.56
C ALA A 98 -10.47 -6.93 36.93
N ARG A 99 -10.71 -7.67 38.02
CA ARG A 99 -10.42 -7.16 39.37
C ARG A 99 -8.92 -7.03 39.64
N LEU A 100 -8.12 -7.97 39.13
CA LEU A 100 -6.66 -7.88 39.17
C LEU A 100 -6.14 -6.70 38.33
N ALA A 101 -6.66 -6.51 37.13
CA ALA A 101 -6.31 -5.38 36.26
C ALA A 101 -6.59 -4.03 36.92
N SER A 102 -7.72 -3.92 37.64
CA SER A 102 -8.05 -2.74 38.44
C SER A 102 -7.06 -2.53 39.58
N ALA A 103 -6.79 -3.55 40.39
CA ALA A 103 -5.83 -3.46 41.49
C ALA A 103 -4.41 -3.08 41.01
N LEU A 104 -4.02 -3.54 39.82
CA LEU A 104 -2.73 -3.25 39.21
C LEU A 104 -2.54 -1.76 38.90
N VAL A 105 -3.55 -1.07 38.35
CA VAL A 105 -3.49 0.38 38.04
C VAL A 105 -3.38 1.22 39.31
N HIS A 106 -4.12 0.83 40.35
CA HIS A 106 -4.09 1.56 41.62
C HIS A 106 -2.75 1.38 42.34
N TYR A 107 -2.11 0.22 42.18
CA TYR A 107 -0.79 -0.05 42.76
C TYR A 107 0.35 0.57 41.95
N SER A 108 0.31 0.47 40.62
CA SER A 108 1.30 0.98 39.68
C SER A 108 0.60 1.71 38.52
N PRO A 109 0.45 3.04 38.60
CA PRO A 109 -0.20 3.82 37.55
C PRO A 109 0.61 3.78 36.24
N ASP A 110 1.94 3.70 36.34
CA ASP A 110 2.88 3.62 35.21
C ASP A 110 2.63 2.37 34.35
N ALA A 111 2.10 1.29 34.93
CA ALA A 111 1.77 0.07 34.19
C ALA A 111 0.73 0.32 33.10
N ARG A 112 -0.22 1.24 33.31
CA ARG A 112 -1.23 1.60 32.28
C ARG A 112 -0.59 2.30 31.10
N GLU A 113 0.30 3.27 31.37
CA GLU A 113 1.01 4.02 30.33
C GLU A 113 1.98 3.11 29.57
N ALA A 114 2.69 2.23 30.27
CA ALA A 114 3.57 1.23 29.66
C ALA A 114 2.80 0.30 28.71
N VAL A 115 1.62 -0.18 29.09
CA VAL A 115 0.77 -1.03 28.24
C VAL A 115 0.24 -0.25 27.03
N ASP A 116 -0.18 1.02 27.18
CA ASP A 116 -0.65 1.82 26.04
C ASP A 116 0.48 2.15 25.06
N ASN A 117 1.66 2.53 25.55
CA ASN A 117 2.84 2.76 24.72
C ASN A 117 3.22 1.50 23.94
N ARG A 118 3.16 0.33 24.58
CA ARG A 118 3.49 -0.93 23.92
C ARG A 118 2.43 -1.36 22.91
N ARG A 119 1.14 -1.11 23.18
CA ARG A 119 0.07 -1.28 22.19
C ARG A 119 0.36 -0.47 20.92
N ARG A 120 0.71 0.81 21.06
CA ARG A 120 1.05 1.68 19.92
C ARG A 120 2.26 1.16 19.15
N GLN A 121 3.28 0.64 19.83
CA GLN A 121 4.45 0.02 19.19
C GLN A 121 4.07 -1.25 18.40
N LEU A 122 3.22 -2.11 18.97
CA LEU A 122 2.71 -3.30 18.28
C LEU A 122 1.87 -2.91 17.05
N ASP A 123 0.97 -1.93 17.18
CA ASP A 123 0.16 -1.44 16.07
C ASP A 123 1.02 -0.80 14.98
N ALA A 124 2.03 -0.01 15.36
CA ALA A 124 2.99 0.57 14.42
C ALA A 124 3.85 -0.50 13.73
N ALA A 125 4.21 -1.58 14.41
CA ALA A 125 4.94 -2.71 13.83
C ALA A 125 4.06 -3.51 12.85
N VAL A 126 2.79 -3.77 13.20
CA VAL A 126 1.81 -4.41 12.32
C VAL A 126 1.52 -3.54 11.10
N GLN A 127 1.35 -2.23 11.29
CA GLN A 127 1.26 -1.29 10.20
C GLN A 127 2.52 -1.34 9.36
N GLY A 128 3.72 -1.28 9.94
CA GLY A 128 4.99 -1.41 9.21
C GLY A 128 5.09 -2.69 8.37
N LEU A 129 4.55 -3.82 8.85
CA LEU A 129 4.45 -5.04 8.05
C LEU A 129 3.53 -4.87 6.84
N GLY A 130 2.42 -4.14 6.98
CA GLY A 130 1.39 -3.97 5.94
C GLY A 130 1.48 -2.69 5.08
N THR A 131 2.14 -1.61 5.52
CA THR A 131 2.12 -0.27 4.89
C THR A 131 3.26 -0.04 3.92
N HIS A 132 4.29 -0.88 3.94
CA HIS A 132 5.39 -0.73 2.99
C HIS A 132 5.05 -1.21 1.57
N GLU A 133 3.81 -1.61 1.31
CA GLU A 133 3.25 -1.70 -0.05
C GLU A 133 2.61 -0.40 -0.53
N THR A 134 2.24 0.51 0.39
CA THR A 134 1.38 1.65 0.09
C THR A 134 2.14 2.96 -0.10
N ARG A 135 3.46 3.03 0.13
CA ARG A 135 4.21 4.30 0.02
C ARG A 135 5.51 4.29 -0.78
N GLY A 136 5.81 3.22 -1.51
CA GLY A 136 6.94 3.18 -2.44
C GLY A 136 6.54 2.58 -3.77
N GLY A 137 6.44 3.41 -4.82
CA GLY A 137 6.07 3.01 -6.19
C GLY A 137 7.02 2.03 -6.90
N LEU A 138 7.93 1.38 -6.17
CA LEU A 138 8.93 0.44 -6.69
C LEU A 138 8.67 -1.04 -6.35
N GLN A 139 7.67 -1.38 -5.52
CA GLN A 139 7.54 -2.76 -5.01
C GLN A 139 6.34 -3.58 -5.50
N ALA A 140 5.48 -3.01 -6.36
CA ALA A 140 4.46 -3.81 -7.06
C ALA A 140 5.08 -4.77 -8.12
N GLY A 141 6.37 -4.60 -8.45
CA GLY A 141 7.11 -5.44 -9.40
C GLY A 141 7.76 -6.67 -8.79
N ILE A 142 8.26 -6.59 -7.55
CA ILE A 142 8.83 -7.75 -6.83
C ILE A 142 7.70 -8.71 -6.42
N HIS A 143 6.53 -8.18 -6.07
CA HIS A 143 5.41 -8.96 -5.53
C HIS A 143 4.68 -9.86 -6.54
N LYS A 144 4.93 -9.69 -7.85
CA LYS A 144 4.32 -10.53 -8.91
C LYS A 144 5.25 -11.63 -9.45
N LEU A 145 6.52 -11.63 -9.03
CA LEU A 145 7.43 -12.78 -9.22
C LEU A 145 7.09 -13.94 -8.26
N GLU A 146 6.48 -13.64 -7.10
CA GLU A 146 6.07 -14.66 -6.12
C GLU A 146 4.63 -15.20 -6.33
N GLU A 147 3.83 -14.61 -7.22
CA GLU A 147 2.51 -15.13 -7.62
C GLU A 147 2.58 -16.42 -8.46
N LEU A 148 3.77 -16.93 -8.79
CA LEU A 148 3.94 -18.27 -9.35
C LEU A 148 3.80 -19.40 -8.29
N SER A 149 3.53 -19.06 -7.02
CA SER A 149 3.05 -20.00 -6.01
C SER A 149 1.52 -20.07 -6.01
N SER A 150 0.98 -21.26 -6.25
CA SER A 150 -0.33 -21.58 -6.85
C SER A 150 -1.60 -21.36 -6.00
N VAL A 151 -1.66 -20.43 -5.03
CA VAL A 151 -2.71 -20.51 -3.97
C VAL A 151 -3.69 -19.32 -3.83
N THR A 152 -3.62 -18.22 -4.59
CA THR A 152 -4.57 -17.10 -4.38
C THR A 152 -5.21 -16.57 -5.67
N VAL A 153 -6.29 -17.24 -6.12
CA VAL A 153 -6.98 -16.94 -7.40
C VAL A 153 -8.16 -15.96 -7.29
N ASN A 154 -8.69 -15.62 -6.11
CA ASN A 154 -9.98 -14.90 -6.02
C ASN A 154 -10.03 -13.69 -5.06
N GLN A 155 -8.92 -13.00 -4.79
CA GLN A 155 -8.94 -11.79 -3.94
C GLN A 155 -8.18 -10.61 -4.56
N ASP A 156 -8.66 -9.40 -4.24
CA ASP A 156 -8.09 -8.12 -4.66
C ASP A 156 -6.56 -8.11 -4.43
N PRO A 157 -5.70 -7.79 -5.42
CA PRO A 157 -4.25 -7.99 -5.30
C PRO A 157 -3.58 -7.24 -4.14
N ALA A 158 -4.14 -6.08 -3.76
CA ALA A 158 -3.68 -5.32 -2.60
C ALA A 158 -4.09 -5.98 -1.27
N SER A 159 -5.24 -6.67 -1.22
CA SER A 159 -5.65 -7.44 -0.05
C SER A 159 -4.89 -8.76 0.06
N SER A 160 -4.59 -9.42 -1.08
CA SER A 160 -3.74 -10.62 -1.15
C SER A 160 -2.30 -10.35 -0.67
N SER A 161 -1.73 -9.21 -1.05
CA SER A 161 -0.36 -8.83 -0.69
C SER A 161 -0.26 -8.34 0.77
N HIS A 162 -1.22 -7.53 1.22
CA HIS A 162 -1.41 -7.24 2.64
C HIS A 162 -1.57 -8.52 3.46
N GLN A 163 -2.43 -9.45 3.03
CA GLN A 163 -2.67 -10.72 3.72
C GLN A 163 -1.43 -11.63 3.70
N ARG A 164 -0.62 -11.61 2.63
CA ARG A 164 0.67 -12.33 2.53
C ARG A 164 1.74 -11.73 3.43
N LEU A 165 1.85 -10.40 3.51
CA LEU A 165 2.78 -9.72 4.41
C LEU A 165 2.40 -9.92 5.88
N LEU A 166 1.11 -10.04 6.16
CA LEU A 166 0.63 -10.45 7.47
C LEU A 166 0.82 -11.96 7.74
N ALA A 167 1.02 -12.78 6.70
CA ALA A 167 1.28 -14.22 6.79
C ALA A 167 2.76 -14.59 7.00
N LEU A 168 3.68 -13.61 6.97
CA LEU A 168 5.12 -13.86 7.11
C LEU A 168 5.47 -14.46 8.46
N SER A 169 6.32 -15.48 8.44
CA SER A 169 6.90 -16.07 9.64
C SER A 169 8.04 -15.22 10.19
N HIS A 170 8.50 -15.55 11.40
CA HIS A 170 9.63 -14.88 12.02
C HIS A 170 10.91 -15.01 11.17
N ALA A 171 11.20 -16.21 10.69
CA ALA A 171 12.35 -16.49 9.85
C ALA A 171 12.32 -15.73 8.51
N ASP A 172 11.12 -15.53 7.95
CA ASP A 172 10.96 -14.75 6.71
C ASP A 172 11.27 -13.27 6.91
N VAL A 173 10.83 -12.69 8.04
CA VAL A 173 11.14 -11.30 8.38
C VAL A 173 12.64 -11.11 8.64
N GLU A 174 13.30 -12.07 9.30
CA GLU A 174 14.75 -12.04 9.50
C GLU A 174 15.53 -12.11 8.17
N ARG A 175 15.14 -13.04 7.28
CA ARG A 175 15.78 -13.19 5.97
C ARG A 175 15.59 -11.93 5.12
N ARG A 176 14.37 -11.40 5.07
CA ARG A 176 14.06 -10.14 4.36
C ARG A 176 14.88 -8.96 4.89
N LEU A 177 15.06 -8.87 6.21
CA LEU A 177 15.88 -7.82 6.82
C LEU A 177 17.34 -7.91 6.36
N ILE A 178 17.91 -9.12 6.32
CA ILE A 178 19.29 -9.36 5.87
C ILE A 178 19.44 -8.95 4.40
N ASP A 179 18.52 -9.38 3.54
CA ASP A 179 18.56 -9.10 2.11
C ASP A 179 18.41 -7.59 1.85
N ASN A 180 17.43 -6.94 2.47
CA ASN A 180 17.20 -5.51 2.31
C ASN A 180 18.37 -4.66 2.85
N LYS A 181 19.02 -5.09 3.94
CA LYS A 181 20.18 -4.38 4.48
C LYS A 181 21.43 -4.55 3.62
N SER A 182 21.59 -5.72 3.00
CA SER A 182 22.63 -5.99 2.00
C SER A 182 22.43 -5.13 0.76
N LEU A 183 21.20 -5.06 0.25
CA LEU A 183 20.82 -4.19 -0.88
C LEU A 183 21.05 -2.70 -0.55
N LEU A 184 20.69 -2.25 0.65
CA LEU A 184 20.88 -0.86 1.06
C LEU A 184 22.37 -0.49 1.05
N THR A 185 23.25 -1.40 1.47
CA THR A 185 24.70 -1.21 1.44
C THR A 185 25.25 -1.11 0.01
N ILE A 186 24.65 -1.84 -0.95
CA ILE A 186 25.04 -1.78 -2.37
C ILE A 186 24.58 -0.46 -3.01
N VAL A 187 23.35 -0.03 -2.71
CA VAL A 187 22.74 1.19 -3.28
C VAL A 187 23.30 2.48 -2.66
N ASP A 188 23.87 2.42 -1.45
CA ASP A 188 24.56 3.56 -0.81
C ASP A 188 25.91 3.92 -1.47
N LYS A 189 26.32 3.18 -2.51
CA LYS A 189 27.47 3.57 -3.35
C LYS A 189 27.19 4.90 -4.08
N PRO A 190 28.18 5.80 -4.21
CA PRO A 190 27.99 7.14 -4.77
C PRO A 190 27.42 7.18 -6.20
N ALA A 191 27.63 6.12 -6.99
CA ALA A 191 27.05 5.99 -8.33
C ALA A 191 25.53 5.70 -8.34
N LEU A 192 24.98 5.11 -7.27
CA LEU A 192 23.58 4.67 -7.16
C LEU A 192 22.74 5.57 -6.22
N LYS A 193 23.37 6.54 -5.54
CA LYS A 193 22.72 7.60 -4.75
C LYS A 193 21.75 8.50 -5.54
N GLN A 194 21.69 8.35 -6.86
CA GLN A 194 20.76 9.08 -7.73
C GLN A 194 19.30 8.56 -7.65
N LEU A 195 19.03 7.50 -6.87
CA LEU A 195 17.68 6.95 -6.63
C LEU A 195 17.18 7.20 -5.18
N PRO A 196 16.94 8.47 -4.80
CA PRO A 196 16.64 8.84 -3.41
C PRO A 196 15.37 8.16 -2.88
N THR A 197 14.36 7.97 -3.73
CA THR A 197 13.10 7.31 -3.35
C THR A 197 13.29 5.84 -3.02
N LEU A 198 14.17 5.13 -3.74
CA LEU A 198 14.48 3.73 -3.49
C LEU A 198 15.25 3.57 -2.18
N VAL A 199 16.27 4.40 -1.96
CA VAL A 199 17.04 4.41 -0.71
C VAL A 199 16.13 4.70 0.49
N ALA A 200 15.27 5.71 0.39
CA ALA A 200 14.32 6.05 1.45
C ALA A 200 13.33 4.91 1.73
N SER A 201 12.77 4.28 0.68
CA SER A 201 11.82 3.18 0.82
C SER A 201 12.48 1.94 1.44
N LEU A 202 13.70 1.59 0.99
CA LEU A 202 14.44 0.44 1.48
C LEU A 202 14.90 0.64 2.93
N SER A 203 15.36 1.85 3.28
CA SER A 203 15.71 2.20 4.66
C SER A 203 14.48 2.08 5.58
N ALA A 204 13.33 2.63 5.15
CA ALA A 204 12.12 2.57 5.93
C ALA A 204 11.62 1.12 6.11
N ARG A 205 11.76 0.26 5.09
CA ARG A 205 11.45 -1.18 5.18
C ARG A 205 12.35 -1.89 6.20
N VAL A 206 13.65 -1.62 6.15
CA VAL A 206 14.65 -2.17 7.10
C VAL A 206 14.31 -1.77 8.53
N ASP A 207 13.92 -0.53 8.77
CA ASP A 207 13.59 -0.06 10.11
C ASP A 207 12.28 -0.65 10.63
N SER A 208 11.28 -0.85 9.76
CA SER A 208 10.06 -1.57 10.13
C SER A 208 10.31 -3.04 10.45
N ASP A 209 11.14 -3.74 9.67
CA ASP A 209 11.49 -5.14 9.95
C ASP A 209 12.24 -5.29 11.29
N LYS A 210 13.14 -4.35 11.62
CA LYS A 210 13.76 -4.30 12.96
C LYS A 210 12.74 -4.07 14.06
N ALA A 211 11.79 -3.16 13.87
CA ALA A 211 10.77 -2.85 14.87
C ALA A 211 9.89 -4.08 15.15
N VAL A 212 9.53 -4.82 14.11
CA VAL A 212 8.78 -6.09 14.21
C VAL A 212 9.57 -7.12 15.03
N LEU A 213 10.83 -7.38 14.67
CA LEU A 213 11.67 -8.36 15.37
C LEU A 213 11.93 -7.93 16.82
N ALA A 214 12.08 -6.64 17.09
CA ALA A 214 12.21 -6.11 18.44
C ALA A 214 10.94 -6.38 19.27
N CYS A 215 9.75 -6.15 18.70
CA CYS A 215 8.48 -6.43 19.35
C CYS A 215 8.30 -7.94 19.62
N VAL A 216 8.62 -8.80 18.65
CA VAL A 216 8.54 -10.26 18.83
C VAL A 216 9.55 -10.75 19.88
N GLY A 217 10.79 -10.26 19.84
CA GLY A 217 11.81 -10.60 20.83
C GLY A 217 11.46 -10.12 22.24
N GLN A 218 10.74 -9.00 22.36
CA GLN A 218 10.15 -8.55 23.62
C GLN A 218 9.04 -9.49 24.11
N ILE A 219 8.13 -9.91 23.23
CA ILE A 219 7.07 -10.86 23.58
C ILE A 219 7.66 -12.21 24.01
N LYS A 220 8.66 -12.72 23.29
CA LYS A 220 9.33 -14.00 23.62
C LYS A 220 10.01 -13.98 24.99
N ARG A 221 10.53 -12.84 25.42
CA ARG A 221 11.12 -12.69 26.77
C ARG A 221 10.08 -12.79 27.88
N SER A 222 8.87 -12.31 27.62
CA SER A 222 7.76 -12.31 28.59
C SER A 222 6.88 -13.56 28.55
N ASP A 223 6.87 -14.26 27.41
CA ASP A 223 6.14 -15.50 27.21
C ASP A 223 7.08 -16.53 26.56
N PRO A 224 7.88 -17.24 27.37
CA PRO A 224 8.83 -18.23 26.86
C PRO A 224 8.14 -19.46 26.26
N THR A 225 6.84 -19.64 26.55
CA THR A 225 6.02 -20.72 25.98
C THR A 225 5.46 -20.38 24.60
N LEU A 226 5.68 -19.15 24.12
CA LEU A 226 5.24 -18.75 22.79
C LEU A 226 6.01 -19.53 21.72
N ASP A 227 5.30 -20.46 21.07
CA ASP A 227 5.81 -21.12 19.88
C ASP A 227 5.83 -20.14 18.69
N LEU A 228 7.05 -19.88 18.21
CA LEU A 228 7.39 -19.09 17.03
C LEU A 228 7.85 -19.99 15.88
N SER A 229 7.26 -21.19 15.77
CA SER A 229 7.47 -22.09 14.64
C SER A 229 7.34 -21.37 13.30
N ASP A 230 8.12 -21.81 12.31
CA ASP A 230 8.27 -21.17 10.99
C ASP A 230 6.95 -21.02 10.20
N THR A 231 5.85 -21.60 10.69
CA THR A 231 4.53 -21.52 10.05
C THR A 231 3.62 -20.47 10.67
N ARG A 232 3.96 -19.90 11.85
CA ARG A 232 3.09 -18.97 12.56
C ARG A 232 3.29 -17.53 12.06
N PRO A 233 2.24 -16.86 11.56
CA PRO A 233 2.36 -15.48 11.11
C PRO A 233 2.69 -14.50 12.24
N VAL A 234 3.74 -13.72 12.06
CA VAL A 234 4.21 -12.72 13.05
C VAL A 234 3.14 -11.65 13.30
N ALA A 235 2.44 -11.22 12.25
CA ALA A 235 1.41 -10.21 12.43
C ALA A 235 0.23 -10.71 13.28
N GLY A 236 -0.12 -12.00 13.18
CA GLY A 236 -1.13 -12.60 14.04
C GLY A 236 -0.72 -12.58 15.52
N VAL A 237 0.56 -12.84 15.81
CA VAL A 237 1.10 -12.72 17.18
C VAL A 237 1.02 -11.27 17.68
N LEU A 238 1.51 -10.32 16.89
CA LEU A 238 1.49 -8.90 17.27
C LEU A 238 0.06 -8.36 17.45
N MET A 239 -0.87 -8.73 16.56
CA MET A 239 -2.29 -8.34 16.66
C MET A 239 -2.98 -8.95 17.88
N ASN A 240 -2.67 -10.21 18.23
CA ASN A 240 -3.21 -10.84 19.43
C ASN A 240 -2.76 -10.10 20.69
N TYR A 241 -1.47 -9.76 20.77
CA TYR A 241 -0.94 -8.97 21.89
C TYR A 241 -1.46 -7.53 21.90
N SER A 242 -1.63 -6.88 20.73
CA SER A 242 -2.26 -5.55 20.66
C SER A 242 -3.72 -5.59 21.14
N ARG A 243 -4.48 -6.61 20.73
CA ARG A 243 -5.85 -6.84 21.21
C ARG A 243 -5.89 -7.12 22.71
N GLY A 244 -4.93 -7.89 23.23
CA GLY A 244 -4.76 -8.13 24.66
C GLY A 244 -4.48 -6.83 25.43
N CYS A 245 -3.67 -5.93 24.89
CA CYS A 245 -3.45 -4.60 25.45
C CYS A 245 -4.74 -3.79 25.48
N ALA A 246 -5.50 -3.78 24.38
CA ALA A 246 -6.79 -3.09 24.33
C ALA A 246 -7.80 -3.64 25.36
N ALA A 247 -7.88 -4.96 25.50
CA ALA A 247 -8.74 -5.61 26.49
C ALA A 247 -8.33 -5.27 27.93
N LEU A 248 -7.03 -5.31 28.24
CA LEU A 248 -6.52 -4.94 29.56
C LEU A 248 -6.78 -3.45 29.86
N LEU A 249 -6.49 -2.55 28.90
CA LEU A 249 -6.73 -1.11 29.04
C LEU A 249 -8.22 -0.79 29.25
N SER A 250 -9.12 -1.55 28.63
CA SER A 250 -10.57 -1.46 28.83
C SER A 250 -10.95 -1.81 30.26
N GLN A 251 -10.44 -2.92 30.80
CA GLN A 251 -10.67 -3.33 32.20
C GLN A 251 -10.07 -2.33 33.20
N MET A 252 -8.94 -1.73 32.84
CA MET A 252 -8.31 -0.65 33.60
C MET A 252 -9.11 0.67 33.55
N SER A 253 -10.02 0.84 32.57
CA SER A 253 -10.80 2.08 32.35
C SER A 253 -12.26 2.03 32.82
N GLU A 254 -12.87 0.85 32.94
CA GLU A 254 -14.27 0.65 33.40
C GLU A 254 -14.56 1.25 34.78
N VAL A 255 -13.53 1.64 35.53
CA VAL A 255 -13.66 2.25 36.86
C VAL A 255 -13.89 3.78 36.81
N LEU A 256 -13.74 4.44 35.65
CA LEU A 256 -14.09 5.87 35.53
C LEU A 256 -15.57 6.12 35.22
N VAL A 257 -16.34 5.11 34.82
CA VAL A 257 -17.75 5.25 34.41
C VAL A 257 -18.65 4.26 35.14
N VAL A 258 -18.59 4.22 36.46
CA VAL A 258 -19.73 3.74 37.24
C VAL A 258 -20.69 4.91 37.39
N ASN A 259 -21.63 5.06 36.45
CA ASN A 259 -23.02 5.47 36.66
C ASN A 259 -23.69 5.82 35.33
N THR A 260 -24.39 4.87 34.72
CA THR A 260 -25.81 4.96 34.28
C THR A 260 -26.14 3.84 33.27
N PRO A 261 -27.27 3.11 33.44
CA PRO A 261 -27.68 2.08 32.48
C PRO A 261 -28.69 2.64 31.48
N ARG A 262 -28.48 2.47 30.16
CA ARG A 262 -29.57 2.54 29.16
C ARG A 262 -29.38 1.59 27.98
N SER A 263 -30.53 1.15 27.50
CA SER A 263 -30.93 0.00 26.68
C SER A 263 -30.61 0.13 25.17
N PRO A 264 -30.86 -0.92 24.35
CA PRO A 264 -30.52 -0.98 22.94
C PRO A 264 -31.62 -0.37 22.06
N THR A 265 -31.23 0.25 20.94
CA THR A 265 -32.17 0.66 19.89
C THR A 265 -31.61 0.36 18.51
N ASP A 266 -32.38 -0.45 17.78
CA ASP A 266 -32.39 -0.57 16.32
C ASP A 266 -32.40 0.80 15.63
N SER A 267 -31.75 0.89 14.46
CA SER A 267 -32.10 1.89 13.46
C SER A 267 -31.67 1.47 12.05
N ALA A 268 -32.70 1.11 11.27
CA ALA A 268 -32.93 1.22 9.82
C ALA A 268 -31.76 1.49 8.84
N SER A 269 -31.78 0.84 7.67
CA SER A 269 -32.33 1.47 6.46
C SER A 269 -32.25 0.53 5.26
N ASP A 270 -33.42 0.31 4.66
CA ASP A 270 -33.63 -0.28 3.35
C ASP A 270 -33.12 0.66 2.25
N GLY A 271 -32.71 0.11 1.10
CA GLY A 271 -32.04 0.85 0.03
C GLY A 271 -31.92 0.03 -1.26
N TYR A 272 -33.03 -0.12 -1.96
CA TYR A 272 -33.14 -0.60 -3.33
C TYR A 272 -32.20 0.18 -4.28
N HIS A 273 -31.35 -0.52 -5.04
CA HIS A 273 -30.93 -0.08 -6.37
C HIS A 273 -30.78 -1.30 -7.28
N SER A 274 -31.70 -1.38 -8.23
CA SER A 274 -31.61 -2.20 -9.44
C SER A 274 -31.06 -1.28 -10.53
N ASP A 275 -30.00 -1.70 -11.22
CA ASP A 275 -29.68 -1.29 -12.59
C ASP A 275 -28.68 -2.31 -13.14
N SER A 276 -29.04 -3.11 -14.14
CA SER A 276 -29.05 -2.78 -15.58
C SER A 276 -27.66 -3.04 -16.19
N ASP A 277 -27.64 -4.04 -17.06
CA ASP A 277 -26.52 -4.56 -17.81
C ASP A 277 -25.99 -3.55 -18.85
N ASP A 278 -24.69 -3.69 -19.18
CA ASP A 278 -24.04 -3.30 -20.43
C ASP A 278 -23.62 -1.81 -20.65
N SER A 279 -22.37 -1.47 -20.29
CA SER A 279 -21.40 -0.68 -21.09
C SER A 279 -20.22 -0.11 -20.26
N HIS A 280 -19.32 -0.98 -19.77
CA HIS A 280 -18.05 -0.54 -19.20
C HIS A 280 -17.05 -0.10 -20.29
N GLN A 281 -17.22 1.09 -20.87
CA GLN A 281 -16.11 1.78 -21.55
C GLN A 281 -15.08 2.19 -20.51
N HIS A 282 -13.89 1.59 -20.57
CA HIS A 282 -12.78 1.89 -19.66
C HIS A 282 -12.42 3.39 -19.77
N PRO A 283 -12.61 4.20 -18.71
CA PRO A 283 -12.51 5.67 -18.78
C PRO A 283 -11.14 6.18 -19.21
N ASP A 284 -10.08 5.37 -19.04
CA ASP A 284 -8.72 5.75 -19.44
C ASP A 284 -8.48 5.68 -20.96
N ARG A 285 -9.22 4.83 -21.70
CA ARG A 285 -9.05 4.71 -23.16
C ARG A 285 -9.60 5.94 -23.89
N SER A 286 -10.75 6.45 -23.45
CA SER A 286 -11.34 7.67 -23.99
C SER A 286 -10.38 8.85 -23.86
N LYS A 287 -9.73 8.99 -22.70
CA LYS A 287 -8.71 10.03 -22.47
C LYS A 287 -7.53 9.96 -23.44
N LEU A 288 -7.02 8.76 -23.74
CA LEU A 288 -5.92 8.58 -24.70
C LEU A 288 -6.32 8.95 -26.13
N VAL A 289 -7.55 8.61 -26.54
CA VAL A 289 -8.08 9.01 -27.85
C VAL A 289 -8.25 10.53 -27.92
N SER A 290 -8.78 11.15 -26.85
CA SER A 290 -8.86 12.62 -26.75
C SER A 290 -7.50 13.29 -26.77
N GLN A 291 -6.49 12.70 -26.10
CA GLN A 291 -5.11 13.21 -26.13
C GLN A 291 -4.55 13.17 -27.56
N TYR A 292 -4.74 12.07 -28.28
CA TYR A 292 -4.33 11.95 -29.69
C TYR A 292 -5.03 12.97 -30.59
N ALA A 293 -6.34 13.18 -30.38
CA ALA A 293 -7.12 14.19 -31.08
C ALA A 293 -6.64 15.62 -30.79
N ALA A 294 -6.22 15.90 -29.55
CA ALA A 294 -5.65 17.19 -29.18
C ALA A 294 -4.32 17.47 -29.91
N VAL A 295 -3.47 16.43 -30.10
CA VAL A 295 -2.24 16.59 -30.90
C VAL A 295 -2.57 16.93 -32.35
N TRP A 296 -3.61 16.32 -32.92
CA TRP A 296 -4.07 16.67 -34.26
C TRP A 296 -4.60 18.11 -34.34
N SER A 297 -5.39 18.57 -33.37
CA SER A 297 -5.87 19.95 -33.32
C SER A 297 -4.71 20.95 -33.27
N LEU A 298 -3.70 20.71 -32.42
CA LEU A 298 -2.47 21.50 -32.41
C LEU A 298 -1.76 21.51 -33.78
N ALA A 299 -1.63 20.34 -34.40
CA ALA A 299 -1.00 20.22 -35.71
C ALA A 299 -1.78 21.00 -36.79
N ALA A 300 -3.11 20.93 -36.76
CA ALA A 300 -3.98 21.56 -37.73
C ALA A 300 -4.07 23.09 -37.57
N GLU A 301 -4.16 23.57 -36.33
CA GLU A 301 -4.45 24.96 -36.00
C GLU A 301 -3.18 25.82 -35.86
N GLU A 302 -2.05 25.24 -35.45
CA GLU A 302 -0.82 26.00 -35.19
C GLU A 302 0.32 25.60 -36.14
N VAL A 303 0.58 24.31 -36.28
CA VAL A 303 1.79 23.82 -36.96
C VAL A 303 1.67 23.93 -38.47
N LEU A 304 0.54 23.50 -39.05
CA LEU A 304 0.32 23.61 -40.49
C LEU A 304 0.33 25.07 -40.98
N PRO A 305 -0.30 26.05 -40.28
CA PRO A 305 -0.13 27.47 -40.61
C PRO A 305 1.30 27.97 -40.44
N ALA A 306 2.00 27.61 -39.37
CA ALA A 306 3.39 28.01 -39.16
C ALA A 306 4.32 27.49 -40.27
N LEU A 307 4.17 26.23 -40.69
CA LEU A 307 4.91 25.65 -41.81
C LEU A 307 4.54 26.31 -43.14
N ALA A 308 3.27 26.69 -43.34
CA ALA A 308 2.84 27.39 -44.54
C ALA A 308 3.39 28.83 -44.63
N ALA A 309 3.71 29.45 -43.49
CA ALA A 309 4.29 30.79 -43.43
C ALA A 309 5.79 30.81 -43.77
N LEU A 310 6.49 29.67 -43.69
CA LEU A 310 7.91 29.57 -44.03
C LEU A 310 8.12 29.78 -45.54
N ASP A 311 8.88 30.82 -45.91
CA ASP A 311 9.16 31.16 -47.31
C ASP A 311 9.71 30.00 -48.14
N PRO A 312 10.65 29.17 -47.64
CA PRO A 312 11.19 28.06 -48.41
C PRO A 312 10.16 26.97 -48.74
N LEU A 313 9.08 26.85 -47.97
CA LEU A 313 8.04 25.82 -48.16
C LEU A 313 6.89 26.27 -49.07
N LYS A 314 6.79 27.56 -49.40
CA LYS A 314 5.73 28.09 -50.28
C LYS A 314 5.66 27.43 -51.66
N PRO A 315 6.79 27.09 -52.33
CA PRO A 315 6.75 26.41 -53.64
C PRO A 315 6.17 24.99 -53.59
N THR A 316 6.17 24.35 -52.41
CA THR A 316 5.77 22.95 -52.21
C THR A 316 4.66 22.85 -51.15
N PRO A 317 3.44 23.36 -51.43
CA PRO A 317 2.39 23.52 -50.43
C PRO A 317 1.91 22.22 -49.79
N ASN A 318 2.15 21.06 -50.44
CA ASN A 318 1.80 19.75 -49.90
C ASN A 318 2.87 19.16 -48.97
N LEU A 319 4.08 19.72 -48.94
CA LEU A 319 5.20 19.20 -48.15
C LEU A 319 4.92 19.33 -46.65
N LYS A 320 4.26 20.41 -46.21
CA LYS A 320 3.85 20.61 -44.81
C LYS A 320 3.03 19.44 -44.23
N TYR A 321 2.14 18.85 -45.03
CA TYR A 321 1.34 17.70 -44.60
C TYR A 321 2.20 16.45 -44.41
N LYS A 322 3.17 16.23 -45.30
CA LYS A 322 4.13 15.12 -45.19
C LYS A 322 5.07 15.30 -43.99
N ILE A 323 5.46 16.53 -43.67
CA ILE A 323 6.25 16.86 -42.49
C ILE A 323 5.47 16.53 -41.22
N VAL A 324 4.24 17.04 -41.07
CA VAL A 324 3.38 16.75 -39.91
C VAL A 324 3.14 15.25 -39.76
N PHE A 325 2.80 14.58 -40.86
CA PHE A 325 2.61 13.13 -40.89
C PHE A 325 3.87 12.37 -40.45
N SER A 326 5.05 12.80 -40.93
CA SER A 326 6.32 12.20 -40.57
C SER A 326 6.66 12.41 -39.10
N VAL A 327 6.41 13.59 -38.54
CA VAL A 327 6.63 13.85 -37.10
C VAL A 327 5.83 12.88 -36.25
N VAL A 328 4.52 12.73 -36.49
CA VAL A 328 3.70 11.81 -35.67
C VAL A 328 4.14 10.35 -35.84
N VAL A 329 4.41 9.89 -37.07
CA VAL A 329 4.87 8.50 -37.30
C VAL A 329 6.22 8.25 -36.64
N LEU A 330 7.15 9.19 -36.74
CA LEU A 330 8.47 9.09 -36.12
C LEU A 330 8.39 9.17 -34.60
N SER A 331 7.50 9.98 -34.02
CA SER A 331 7.24 10.02 -32.59
C SER A 331 6.74 8.67 -32.06
N PHE A 332 5.81 8.02 -32.77
CA PHE A 332 5.37 6.67 -32.43
C PHE A 332 6.48 5.64 -32.56
N ARG A 333 7.27 5.69 -33.64
CA ARG A 333 8.41 4.79 -33.82
C ARG A 333 9.46 4.97 -32.72
N ALA A 334 9.77 6.21 -32.36
CA ALA A 334 10.73 6.54 -31.32
C ALA A 334 10.22 6.11 -29.94
N ALA A 335 8.94 6.35 -29.62
CA ALA A 335 8.34 5.91 -28.37
C ALA A 335 8.30 4.38 -28.23
N ILE A 336 7.89 3.67 -29.29
CA ILE A 336 7.89 2.20 -29.34
C ILE A 336 9.31 1.66 -29.18
N SER A 337 10.27 2.18 -29.94
CA SER A 337 11.67 1.76 -29.85
C SER A 337 12.26 2.04 -28.47
N LEU A 338 11.93 3.18 -27.86
CA LEU A 338 12.37 3.53 -26.51
C LEU A 338 11.77 2.58 -25.47
N ARG A 339 10.47 2.30 -25.56
CA ARG A 339 9.78 1.33 -24.70
C ARG A 339 10.44 -0.05 -24.81
N ASP A 340 10.65 -0.53 -26.03
CA ASP A 340 11.23 -1.84 -26.28
C ASP A 340 12.69 -1.90 -25.80
N LYS A 341 13.47 -0.83 -26.03
CA LYS A 341 14.83 -0.69 -25.52
C LYS A 341 14.86 -0.73 -24.00
N ARG A 342 13.96 -0.01 -23.31
CA ARG A 342 13.88 -0.03 -21.84
C ARG A 342 13.50 -1.39 -21.31
N ILE A 343 12.57 -2.08 -21.96
CA ILE A 343 12.21 -3.47 -21.60
C ILE A 343 13.43 -4.39 -21.78
N SER A 344 14.14 -4.30 -22.91
CA SER A 344 15.31 -5.12 -23.19
C SER A 344 16.50 -4.84 -22.26
N GLU A 345 16.76 -3.57 -21.92
CA GLU A 345 17.78 -3.19 -20.94
C GLU A 345 17.51 -3.82 -19.58
N VAL A 346 16.26 -3.79 -19.11
CA VAL A 346 15.93 -4.38 -17.82
C VAL A 346 15.95 -5.92 -17.89
N LYS A 347 15.53 -6.53 -19.00
CA LYS A 347 15.69 -7.97 -19.24
C LYS A 347 17.16 -8.39 -19.12
N SER A 348 18.07 -7.65 -19.75
CA SER A 348 19.51 -7.90 -19.72
C SER A 348 20.10 -7.74 -18.31
N LEU A 349 19.73 -6.68 -17.59
CA LEU A 349 20.18 -6.46 -16.20
C LEU A 349 19.74 -7.57 -15.23
N LEU A 350 18.62 -8.22 -15.50
CA LEU A 350 18.08 -9.32 -14.69
C LEU A 350 18.53 -10.70 -15.18
N GLY A 351 19.33 -10.79 -16.25
CA GLY A 351 19.80 -12.06 -16.81
C GLY A 351 18.72 -12.88 -17.53
N CYS A 352 17.58 -12.27 -17.88
CA CYS A 352 16.47 -12.90 -18.59
C CYS A 352 16.58 -12.64 -20.09
N GLU A 353 17.62 -13.19 -20.74
CA GLU A 353 17.88 -12.94 -22.16
C GLU A 353 16.98 -13.74 -23.11
N SER A 354 16.35 -14.83 -22.65
CA SER A 354 15.41 -15.63 -23.43
C SER A 354 13.95 -15.39 -23.03
N ASP A 355 13.07 -15.28 -24.03
CA ASP A 355 11.63 -15.16 -23.82
C ASP A 355 10.99 -16.41 -23.20
N ASP A 356 11.69 -17.55 -23.26
CA ASP A 356 11.28 -18.83 -22.66
C ASP A 356 11.60 -18.94 -21.16
N THR A 357 12.32 -17.96 -20.59
CA THR A 357 12.59 -17.95 -19.14
C THR A 357 11.27 -17.78 -18.38
N PRO A 358 10.92 -18.69 -17.44
CA PRO A 358 9.70 -18.58 -16.67
C PRO A 358 9.71 -17.27 -15.87
N GLY A 359 8.71 -16.41 -16.11
CA GLY A 359 8.59 -15.09 -15.47
C GLY A 359 8.88 -13.88 -16.37
N THR A 360 9.50 -14.06 -17.55
CA THR A 360 9.81 -12.96 -18.48
C THR A 360 8.54 -12.19 -18.91
N SER A 361 7.44 -12.88 -19.17
CA SER A 361 6.16 -12.26 -19.54
C SER A 361 5.54 -11.44 -18.40
N GLY A 362 5.59 -11.95 -17.16
CA GLY A 362 5.14 -11.24 -15.96
C GLY A 362 5.98 -10.01 -15.66
N PHE A 363 7.30 -10.12 -15.86
CA PHE A 363 8.23 -9.01 -15.76
C PHE A 363 7.92 -7.91 -16.81
N VAL A 364 7.77 -8.26 -18.09
CA VAL A 364 7.41 -7.31 -19.16
C VAL A 364 6.11 -6.60 -18.83
N ALA A 365 5.11 -7.31 -18.31
CA ALA A 365 3.85 -6.71 -17.89
C ALA A 365 4.02 -5.71 -16.72
N ALA A 366 4.89 -6.02 -15.75
CA ALA A 366 5.19 -5.13 -14.63
C ALA A 366 5.97 -3.87 -15.09
N ALA A 367 6.96 -4.03 -15.97
CA ALA A 367 7.70 -2.91 -16.56
C ALA A 367 6.76 -1.98 -17.36
N MET A 368 5.86 -2.56 -18.16
CA MET A 368 4.83 -1.80 -18.88
C MET A 368 3.91 -1.02 -17.94
N ARG A 369 3.51 -1.60 -16.80
CA ARG A 369 2.69 -0.91 -15.80
C ARG A 369 3.45 0.25 -15.13
N LEU A 370 4.73 0.06 -14.79
CA LEU A 370 5.55 1.13 -14.22
C LEU A 370 5.68 2.30 -15.20
N MET A 371 5.94 1.98 -16.47
CA MET A 371 6.02 2.99 -17.53
C MET A 371 4.69 3.74 -17.71
N ARG A 372 3.53 3.07 -17.55
CA ARG A 372 2.21 3.76 -17.54
C ARG A 372 2.05 4.71 -16.36
N ASN A 373 2.40 4.27 -15.16
CA ASN A 373 2.25 5.07 -13.94
C ASN A 373 3.17 6.31 -13.93
N THR A 374 4.27 6.24 -14.68
CA THR A 374 5.24 7.34 -14.83
C THR A 374 5.13 8.03 -16.18
N ALA A 375 4.09 7.73 -16.98
CA ALA A 375 4.04 8.13 -18.39
C ALA A 375 4.03 9.65 -18.59
N ASP A 376 3.38 10.39 -17.70
CA ASP A 376 3.30 11.85 -17.77
C ASP A 376 4.61 12.53 -17.37
N THR A 377 5.36 11.94 -16.44
CA THR A 377 6.62 12.49 -15.92
C THR A 377 7.86 11.93 -16.62
N PHE A 378 7.72 10.91 -17.48
CA PHE A 378 8.85 10.26 -18.11
C PHE A 378 9.62 11.21 -19.04
N PRO A 379 10.96 11.30 -18.96
CA PRO A 379 11.74 12.21 -19.79
C PRO A 379 11.79 11.73 -21.26
N LEU A 380 11.26 12.53 -22.18
CA LEU A 380 11.19 12.20 -23.62
C LEU A 380 12.13 13.04 -24.49
N GLY A 381 12.94 13.92 -23.90
CA GLY A 381 13.78 14.88 -24.64
C GLY A 381 14.73 14.25 -25.67
N ASP A 382 15.24 13.03 -25.42
CA ASP A 382 16.06 12.31 -26.40
C ASP A 382 15.23 11.81 -27.60
N ALA A 383 14.00 11.35 -27.36
CA ALA A 383 13.09 10.92 -28.42
C ALA A 383 12.65 12.12 -29.26
N GLU A 384 12.31 13.24 -28.62
CA GLU A 384 11.95 14.51 -29.27
C GLU A 384 13.07 15.00 -30.18
N ARG A 385 14.30 15.06 -29.66
CA ARG A 385 15.50 15.41 -30.45
C ARG A 385 15.72 14.45 -31.62
N THR A 386 15.52 13.14 -31.41
CA THR A 386 15.66 12.14 -32.47
C THR A 386 14.66 12.36 -33.60
N VAL A 387 13.41 12.66 -33.28
CA VAL A 387 12.37 12.93 -34.28
C VAL A 387 12.72 14.16 -35.11
N ILE A 388 13.06 15.28 -34.45
CA ILE A 388 13.43 16.52 -35.15
C ILE A 388 14.69 16.33 -36.01
N ASN A 389 15.73 15.71 -35.46
CA ASN A 389 16.97 15.44 -36.19
C ASN A 389 16.70 14.57 -37.42
N GLN A 390 15.83 13.57 -37.30
CA GLN A 390 15.50 12.72 -38.43
C GLN A 390 14.75 13.48 -39.52
N VAL A 391 13.76 14.32 -39.17
CA VAL A 391 13.04 15.18 -40.12
C VAL A 391 14.01 16.14 -40.82
N CYS A 392 14.85 16.87 -40.08
CA CYS A 392 15.79 17.84 -40.64
C CYS A 392 16.87 17.15 -41.49
N SER A 393 17.35 15.98 -41.06
CA SER A 393 18.34 15.20 -41.83
C SER A 393 17.78 14.61 -43.12
N THR A 394 16.46 14.43 -43.23
CA THR A 394 15.78 13.96 -44.44
C THR A 394 15.49 15.13 -45.39
N LEU A 395 15.18 16.30 -44.83
CA LEU A 395 14.85 17.54 -45.54
C LEU A 395 15.96 18.58 -45.39
N ARG A 396 17.19 18.19 -45.73
CA ARG A 396 18.41 19.01 -45.49
C ARG A 396 18.38 20.33 -46.26
N GLU A 397 17.65 20.39 -47.36
CA GLU A 397 17.46 21.60 -48.15
C GLU A 397 16.53 22.64 -47.49
N TYR A 398 15.92 22.32 -46.34
CA TYR A 398 15.04 23.21 -45.58
C TYR A 398 15.56 23.48 -44.15
N PRO A 399 16.69 24.20 -43.97
CA PRO A 399 17.27 24.47 -42.64
C PRO A 399 16.32 25.28 -41.72
N CYS A 400 15.35 25.99 -42.30
CA CYS A 400 14.32 26.71 -41.55
C CYS A 400 13.49 25.80 -40.60
N LEU A 401 13.46 24.49 -40.84
CA LEU A 401 12.77 23.52 -40.00
C LEU A 401 13.44 23.38 -38.62
N GLU A 402 14.76 23.53 -38.53
CA GLU A 402 15.51 23.45 -37.27
C GLU A 402 15.12 24.57 -36.30
N SER A 403 14.81 25.76 -36.83
CA SER A 403 14.36 26.93 -36.06
C SER A 403 12.85 27.02 -35.87
N CYS A 404 12.06 26.08 -36.41
CA CYS A 404 10.61 26.17 -36.38
C CYS A 404 10.04 25.74 -35.02
N GLY A 405 9.78 26.70 -34.12
CA GLY A 405 9.28 26.43 -32.77
C GLY A 405 7.98 25.59 -32.74
N ALA A 406 7.06 25.81 -33.67
CA ALA A 406 5.82 25.03 -33.78
C ALA A 406 6.09 23.54 -34.12
N LEU A 407 7.11 23.26 -34.95
CA LEU A 407 7.51 21.89 -35.28
C LEU A 407 8.10 21.18 -34.06
N HIS A 408 8.93 21.86 -33.28
CA HIS A 408 9.47 21.34 -32.02
C HIS A 408 8.38 21.08 -30.99
N ALA A 409 7.42 22.00 -30.85
CA ALA A 409 6.26 21.82 -29.98
C ALA A 409 5.41 20.61 -30.40
N LEU A 410 5.20 20.42 -31.71
CA LEU A 410 4.51 19.24 -32.24
C LEU A 410 5.27 17.96 -31.88
N ALA A 411 6.59 17.91 -32.08
CA ALA A 411 7.38 16.73 -31.75
C ALA A 411 7.30 16.39 -30.25
N ALA A 412 7.36 17.38 -29.36
CA ALA A 412 7.22 17.19 -27.93
C ALA A 412 5.85 16.59 -27.54
N VAL A 413 4.77 17.22 -27.99
CA VAL A 413 3.40 16.77 -27.66
C VAL A 413 3.09 15.42 -28.33
N ALA A 414 3.53 15.21 -29.57
CA ALA A 414 3.38 13.94 -30.28
C ALA A 414 4.19 12.82 -29.62
N CYS A 415 5.42 13.08 -29.16
CA CYS A 415 6.20 12.11 -28.39
C CYS A 415 5.52 11.75 -27.06
N ARG A 416 4.94 12.72 -26.34
CA ARG A 416 4.19 12.46 -25.11
C ARG A 416 2.97 11.57 -25.36
N ALA A 417 2.15 11.91 -26.35
CA ALA A 417 0.98 11.11 -26.72
C ALA A 417 1.37 9.73 -27.25
N ALA A 418 2.41 9.65 -28.07
CA ALA A 418 2.94 8.39 -28.57
C ALA A 418 3.43 7.48 -27.43
N TRP A 419 4.14 8.05 -26.46
CA TRP A 419 4.60 7.33 -25.26
C TRP A 419 3.41 6.78 -24.49
N THR A 420 2.45 7.61 -24.09
CA THR A 420 1.28 7.16 -23.32
C THR A 420 0.49 6.09 -24.06
N ILE A 421 0.23 6.28 -25.36
CA ILE A 421 -0.52 5.33 -26.20
C ILE A 421 0.23 3.99 -26.36
N SER A 422 1.54 4.03 -26.64
CA SER A 422 2.36 2.83 -26.86
C SER A 422 2.40 1.88 -25.65
N LEU A 423 2.03 2.38 -24.47
CA LEU A 423 1.98 1.62 -23.23
C LEU A 423 0.65 0.88 -23.02
N HIS A 424 -0.36 1.10 -23.87
CA HIS A 424 -1.71 0.57 -23.75
C HIS A 424 -2.11 -0.33 -24.95
N PRO A 425 -1.45 -1.48 -25.17
CA PRO A 425 -1.86 -2.42 -26.22
C PRO A 425 -3.34 -2.83 -26.04
N PRO A 426 -4.09 -3.06 -27.14
CA PRO A 426 -3.64 -3.09 -28.53
C PRO A 426 -3.73 -1.72 -29.25
N LEU A 427 -3.78 -0.59 -28.53
CA LEU A 427 -3.88 0.75 -29.10
C LEU A 427 -2.58 1.14 -29.83
N ARG A 428 -2.68 1.49 -31.12
CA ARG A 428 -1.54 1.89 -31.95
C ARG A 428 -2.00 2.74 -33.13
N ILE A 429 -1.07 3.48 -33.75
CA ILE A 429 -1.36 4.09 -35.06
C ILE A 429 -1.44 3.00 -36.14
N ASP A 430 -2.30 3.24 -37.12
CA ASP A 430 -2.31 2.43 -38.33
C ASP A 430 -1.01 2.67 -39.11
N THR A 431 -0.41 1.58 -39.56
CA THR A 431 0.82 1.59 -40.35
C THR A 431 0.57 1.19 -41.80
N ASP A 432 -0.66 0.80 -42.12
CA ASP A 432 -1.07 0.49 -43.48
C ASP A 432 -1.55 1.75 -44.20
N PHE A 433 -0.63 2.36 -44.95
CA PHE A 433 -0.89 3.55 -45.76
C PHE A 433 -1.18 3.22 -47.23
N THR A 434 -1.64 2.00 -47.52
CA THR A 434 -1.94 1.55 -48.89
C THR A 434 -3.33 1.88 -49.47
N PRO A 435 -4.31 2.51 -48.79
CA PRO A 435 -5.62 2.64 -49.38
C PRO A 435 -5.62 3.69 -50.48
N VAL A 436 -6.04 3.23 -51.66
CA VAL A 436 -6.18 4.05 -52.87
C VAL A 436 -7.52 4.81 -52.85
N VAL A 437 -8.51 4.30 -52.12
CA VAL A 437 -9.88 4.82 -52.06
C VAL A 437 -10.30 5.08 -50.61
N MET A 438 -11.04 6.16 -50.39
CA MET A 438 -11.55 6.57 -49.10
C MET A 438 -12.49 5.52 -48.50
N ASN A 439 -12.20 5.10 -47.27
CA ASN A 439 -13.09 4.30 -46.45
C ASN A 439 -13.67 5.21 -45.35
N PRO A 440 -14.99 5.47 -45.31
CA PRO A 440 -15.60 6.39 -44.35
C PRO A 440 -15.46 5.93 -42.89
N ASP A 441 -15.25 4.65 -42.64
CA ASP A 441 -15.05 4.12 -41.29
C ASP A 441 -13.65 4.41 -40.75
N LYS A 442 -12.66 4.53 -41.65
CA LYS A 442 -11.24 4.72 -41.30
C LYS A 442 -10.71 6.11 -41.63
N HIS A 443 -11.34 6.86 -42.53
CA HIS A 443 -10.79 8.10 -43.08
C HIS A 443 -11.74 9.29 -42.93
N VAL A 444 -11.17 10.46 -42.74
CA VAL A 444 -11.85 11.76 -42.78
C VAL A 444 -11.07 12.70 -43.69
N ARG A 445 -11.78 13.53 -44.46
CA ARG A 445 -11.17 14.48 -45.39
C ARG A 445 -10.63 15.69 -44.64
N PHE A 446 -9.41 16.10 -44.95
CA PHE A 446 -8.89 17.40 -44.53
C PHE A 446 -9.54 18.49 -45.40
N SER A 447 -10.59 19.12 -44.90
CA SER A 447 -11.35 20.13 -45.66
C SER A 447 -10.86 21.53 -45.29
N GLN A 448 -10.00 22.14 -46.12
CA GLN A 448 -9.82 23.61 -46.11
C GLN A 448 -10.81 24.32 -47.04
N ASP A 449 -11.30 23.64 -48.08
CA ASP A 449 -12.22 24.23 -49.06
C ASP A 449 -13.40 23.31 -49.36
N SER A 450 -14.62 23.88 -49.31
CA SER A 450 -15.87 23.14 -49.49
C SER A 450 -16.12 22.69 -50.95
N ARG A 451 -15.32 23.17 -51.90
CA ARG A 451 -15.50 22.98 -53.35
C ARG A 451 -14.76 21.77 -53.95
N GLU A 452 -13.82 21.15 -53.24
CA GLU A 452 -12.97 20.03 -53.75
C GLU A 452 -13.50 18.61 -53.42
N ARG A 453 -14.75 18.48 -52.93
CA ARG A 453 -15.35 17.19 -52.53
C ARG A 453 -15.80 16.30 -53.70
N ARG A 454 -14.93 15.95 -54.66
CA ARG A 454 -15.34 15.18 -55.85
C ARG A 454 -14.65 13.84 -56.05
N SER A 455 -13.49 13.61 -55.44
CA SER A 455 -12.71 12.37 -55.62
C SER A 455 -12.73 11.52 -54.36
N ASP A 456 -12.95 10.21 -54.47
CA ASP A 456 -12.71 9.26 -53.37
C ASP A 456 -11.28 8.73 -53.37
N LEU A 457 -10.44 9.13 -54.34
CA LEU A 457 -9.04 8.72 -54.41
C LEU A 457 -8.21 9.44 -53.35
N ILE A 458 -7.43 8.71 -52.55
CA ILE A 458 -6.54 9.32 -51.55
C ILE A 458 -5.25 9.77 -52.24
N ARG A 459 -4.94 11.06 -52.18
CA ARG A 459 -3.69 11.65 -52.71
C ARG A 459 -2.56 11.58 -51.70
N SER A 460 -2.85 11.84 -50.43
CA SER A 460 -1.86 11.79 -49.35
C SER A 460 -2.51 11.72 -47.98
N PHE A 461 -1.83 11.05 -47.06
CA PHE A 461 -2.15 11.08 -45.64
C PHE A 461 -1.55 12.31 -44.97
N VAL A 462 -2.37 12.98 -44.16
CA VAL A 462 -1.97 14.10 -43.31
C VAL A 462 -1.79 13.64 -41.87
N TRP A 463 -2.64 12.73 -41.41
CA TRP A 463 -2.61 12.18 -40.05
C TRP A 463 -2.98 10.70 -40.04
N PRO A 464 -2.26 9.84 -39.32
CA PRO A 464 -2.57 8.42 -39.27
C PRO A 464 -3.81 8.14 -38.41
N ALA A 465 -4.52 7.05 -38.75
CA ALA A 465 -5.60 6.55 -37.91
C ALA A 465 -5.04 6.00 -36.59
N LEU A 466 -5.84 6.07 -35.52
CA LEU A 466 -5.60 5.34 -34.29
C LEU A 466 -6.51 4.11 -34.27
N VAL A 467 -5.92 2.93 -34.06
CA VAL A 467 -6.63 1.66 -34.03
C VAL A 467 -6.48 0.98 -32.68
N ASP A 468 -7.57 0.39 -32.22
CA ASP A 468 -7.68 -0.44 -31.03
C ASP A 468 -7.97 -1.88 -31.46
N GLY A 469 -6.90 -2.68 -31.62
CA GLY A 469 -7.01 -4.00 -32.23
C GLY A 469 -7.44 -3.91 -33.69
N THR A 470 -8.71 -4.25 -33.96
CA THR A 470 -9.33 -4.16 -35.30
C THR A 470 -10.22 -2.93 -35.49
N ARG A 471 -10.54 -2.21 -34.41
CA ARG A 471 -11.47 -1.07 -34.44
C ARG A 471 -10.72 0.24 -34.67
N CYS A 472 -11.21 1.06 -35.58
CA CYS A 472 -10.74 2.43 -35.73
C CYS A 472 -11.36 3.32 -34.65
N VAL A 473 -10.53 3.93 -33.80
CA VAL A 473 -10.96 4.81 -32.70
C VAL A 473 -10.67 6.28 -32.99
N PHE A 474 -9.76 6.57 -33.93
CA PHE A 474 -9.57 7.89 -34.53
C PHE A 474 -9.31 7.70 -36.03
N ARG A 475 -10.10 8.38 -36.88
CA ARG A 475 -10.00 8.24 -38.34
C ARG A 475 -8.75 8.96 -38.87
N ALA A 476 -8.06 8.35 -39.82
CA ALA A 476 -6.94 8.99 -40.52
C ALA A 476 -7.44 10.24 -41.26
N VAL A 477 -6.63 11.27 -41.28
CA VAL A 477 -6.94 12.51 -42.01
C VAL A 477 -6.23 12.46 -43.36
N VAL A 478 -7.00 12.58 -44.44
CA VAL A 478 -6.52 12.39 -45.82
C VAL A 478 -6.87 13.57 -46.72
N LEU A 479 -6.04 13.77 -47.74
CA LEU A 479 -6.32 14.63 -48.89
C LEU A 479 -6.76 13.76 -50.06
N THR A 480 -7.76 14.23 -50.81
CA THR A 480 -8.45 13.49 -51.88
C THR A 480 -8.53 14.26 -53.19
#